data_AF-A0A6N8UFM3-F1
#
_entry.id   AF-A0A6N8UFM3-F1
#
_cell.length_a   1.000
_cell.length_b   1.000
_cell.length_c   1.000
_cell.angle_alpha   90.00
_cell.angle_beta   90.00
_cell.angle_gamma   90.00
#
_symmetry.space_group_name_H-M   'P 1'
#
loop_
_entity.id
_entity.type
_entity.pdbx_description
1 polymer ?
#
loop_
_entity_poly.entity_id
_entity_poly.type
_entity_poly.pdbx_seq_one_letter_code
_entity_poly.pdbx_strand_id
1 'polypeptide(L)'
;MTEFNIAKAWIKSITPNNVDFWNSRKAELVVIRNCIAFILRDETTLSYIKIGILMGKNHATIIAAVNRHYSRVNSNLKIDADYRTTYNKLLKDFRKFKTPQNDILIHRGNNWEINRKVINQIVIN
;
A
#
# COMPACT_ATOMS: atom_id res chain seq x y z
N MET A 1 4.34 -7.30 -14.19
CA MET A 1 5.16 -6.39 -13.36
C MET A 1 5.30 -7.02 -11.96
N THR A 2 6.50 -7.14 -11.39
CA THR A 2 6.68 -7.78 -10.07
C THR A 2 6.19 -6.86 -8.94
N GLU A 3 5.78 -7.40 -7.79
CA GLU A 3 5.38 -6.60 -6.62
C GLU A 3 6.47 -5.61 -6.19
N PHE A 4 7.74 -6.01 -6.32
CA PHE A 4 8.89 -5.14 -6.05
C PHE A 4 8.91 -3.91 -6.97
N ASN A 5 8.63 -4.09 -8.27
CA ASN A 5 8.61 -2.98 -9.22
C ASN A 5 7.41 -2.05 -9.00
N ILE A 6 6.25 -2.61 -8.66
CA ILE A 6 5.04 -1.84 -8.29
C ILE A 6 5.34 -0.99 -7.05
N ALA A 7 5.87 -1.60 -5.99
CA ALA A 7 6.24 -0.92 -4.75
C ALA A 7 7.29 0.17 -4.98
N LYS A 8 8.32 -0.11 -5.79
CA LYS A 8 9.36 0.86 -6.14
C LYS A 8 8.79 2.07 -6.87
N ALA A 9 7.92 1.84 -7.86
CA ALA A 9 7.33 2.90 -8.65
C ALA A 9 6.35 3.76 -7.81
N TRP A 10 5.55 3.11 -6.95
CA TRP A 10 4.67 3.81 -6.02
C TRP A 10 5.43 4.67 -5.00
N ILE A 11 6.49 4.13 -4.39
CA ILE A 11 7.34 4.91 -3.48
C ILE A 11 7.83 6.17 -4.19
N LYS A 12 8.36 6.02 -5.41
CA LYS A 12 8.86 7.14 -6.20
C LYS A 12 7.78 8.20 -6.48
N SER A 13 6.51 7.82 -6.62
CA SER A 13 5.43 8.79 -6.88
C SER A 13 5.01 9.59 -5.64
N ILE A 14 5.22 9.07 -4.44
CA ILE A 14 4.80 9.73 -3.19
C ILE A 14 5.95 10.40 -2.43
N THR A 15 7.20 10.08 -2.74
CA THR A 15 8.37 10.69 -2.10
C THR A 15 8.88 11.89 -2.88
N PRO A 16 9.11 13.05 -2.23
CA PRO A 16 9.71 14.21 -2.89
C PRO A 16 11.13 13.89 -3.37
N ASN A 17 11.47 14.31 -4.59
CA ASN A 17 12.81 14.09 -5.18
C ASN A 17 13.94 14.89 -4.46
N ASN A 18 13.59 15.96 -3.73
CA ASN A 18 14.55 16.97 -3.23
C ASN A 18 14.62 17.08 -1.69
N VAL A 19 14.01 16.16 -0.94
CA VAL A 19 14.00 16.20 0.52
C VAL A 19 14.70 14.96 1.04
N ASP A 20 15.47 15.10 2.13
CA ASP A 20 15.96 13.98 2.94
C ASP A 20 14.79 13.28 3.67
N PHE A 21 13.80 12.84 2.89
CA PHE A 21 12.58 12.23 3.34
C PHE A 21 12.87 10.97 4.13
N TRP A 22 13.89 10.21 3.74
CA TRP A 22 14.22 8.95 4.37
C TRP A 22 14.96 9.11 5.69
N ASN A 23 15.83 10.12 5.86
CA ASN A 23 16.61 10.27 7.10
C ASN A 23 16.08 11.35 8.06
N SER A 24 15.17 12.21 7.61
CA SER A 24 14.56 13.23 8.47
C SER A 24 13.89 12.63 9.72
N ARG A 25 14.16 13.24 10.87
CA ARG A 25 13.59 12.87 12.18
C ARG A 25 12.28 13.58 12.52
N LYS A 26 11.77 14.43 11.61
CA LYS A 26 10.48 15.09 11.78
C LYS A 26 9.36 14.06 11.96
N ALA A 27 8.51 14.27 12.96
CA ALA A 27 7.54 13.27 13.43
C ALA A 27 6.55 12.87 12.33
N GLU A 28 6.07 13.82 11.54
CA GLU A 28 5.16 13.62 10.42
C GLU A 28 5.78 12.74 9.33
N LEU A 29 7.07 12.91 9.03
CA LEU A 29 7.77 12.09 8.05
C LEU A 29 8.05 10.68 8.59
N VAL A 30 8.35 10.56 9.89
CA VAL A 30 8.46 9.26 10.57
C VAL A 30 7.15 8.49 10.47
N VAL A 31 6.01 9.17 10.68
CA VAL A 31 4.67 8.59 10.55
C VAL A 31 4.43 8.04 9.15
N ILE A 32 4.67 8.87 8.11
CA ILE A 32 4.49 8.46 6.71
C ILE A 32 5.36 7.23 6.39
N ARG A 33 6.64 7.22 6.77
CA ARG A 33 7.53 6.07 6.53
C ARG A 33 7.08 4.81 7.24
N ASN A 34 6.57 4.92 8.46
CA ASN A 34 6.03 3.76 9.17
C ASN A 34 4.78 3.21 8.48
N CYS A 35 3.90 4.09 7.98
CA CYS A 35 2.74 3.67 7.19
C CYS A 35 3.17 2.97 5.89
N ILE A 36 4.15 3.51 5.16
CA ILE A 36 4.70 2.88 3.94
C ILE A 36 5.23 1.48 4.25
N ALA A 37 6.07 1.34 5.29
CA ALA A 37 6.62 0.04 5.69
C ALA A 37 5.53 -0.98 6.01
N PHE A 38 4.49 -0.55 6.73
CA PHE A 38 3.36 -1.40 7.07
C PHE A 38 2.54 -1.81 5.84
N ILE A 39 2.16 -0.86 4.98
CA ILE A 39 1.40 -1.12 3.76
C ILE A 39 2.14 -2.12 2.88
N LEU A 40 3.45 -1.94 2.68
CA LEU A 40 4.23 -2.90 1.90
C LEU A 40 4.28 -4.27 2.54
N ARG A 41 4.28 -4.36 3.87
CA ARG A 41 4.28 -5.65 4.56
C ARG A 41 2.93 -6.36 4.46
N ASP A 42 1.83 -5.62 4.53
CA ASP A 42 0.47 -6.16 4.56
C ASP A 42 -0.06 -6.48 3.15
N GLU A 43 0.26 -5.63 2.16
CA GLU A 43 -0.31 -5.71 0.81
C GLU A 43 0.60 -6.42 -0.21
N THR A 44 1.79 -6.88 0.21
CA THR A 44 2.74 -7.59 -0.68
C THR A 44 3.39 -8.78 0.01
N THR A 45 3.98 -9.67 -0.77
CA THR A 45 4.76 -10.80 -0.28
C THR A 45 6.23 -10.45 0.01
N LEU A 46 6.59 -9.16 -0.04
CA LEU A 46 7.98 -8.72 0.17
C LEU A 46 8.47 -9.01 1.58
N SER A 47 9.72 -9.49 1.66
CA SER A 47 10.43 -9.65 2.93
C SER A 47 10.84 -8.28 3.50
N TYR A 48 11.06 -8.21 4.81
CA TYR A 48 11.58 -6.99 5.47
C TYR A 48 12.88 -6.48 4.87
N ILE A 49 13.72 -7.39 4.35
CA ILE A 49 14.96 -7.04 3.64
C ILE A 49 14.64 -6.29 2.35
N LYS A 50 13.74 -6.82 1.50
CA LYS A 50 13.35 -6.16 0.25
C LYS A 50 12.68 -4.81 0.48
N ILE A 51 11.84 -4.71 1.51
CA ILE A 51 11.22 -3.44 1.91
C ILE A 51 12.31 -2.45 2.36
N GLY A 52 13.30 -2.91 3.15
CA GLY A 52 14.45 -2.11 3.56
C GLY A 52 15.24 -1.55 2.38
N ILE A 53 15.50 -2.38 1.36
CA ILE A 53 16.16 -1.96 0.12
C ILE A 53 15.37 -0.84 -0.58
N LEU A 54 14.05 -0.98 -0.70
CA LEU A 54 13.20 0.02 -1.34
C LEU A 54 13.22 1.37 -0.61
N MET A 55 13.31 1.34 0.72
CA MET A 55 13.26 2.53 1.57
C MET A 55 14.64 3.07 1.96
N GLY A 56 15.74 2.43 1.54
CA GLY A 56 17.09 2.76 1.96
C GLY A 56 17.32 2.59 3.47
N LYS A 57 16.74 1.55 4.08
CA LYS A 57 16.79 1.27 5.53
C LYS A 57 17.18 -0.17 5.83
N ASN A 58 17.74 -0.36 7.03
CA ASN A 58 18.00 -1.69 7.57
C ASN A 58 16.67 -2.42 7.86
N HIS A 59 16.59 -3.72 7.55
CA HIS A 59 15.42 -4.57 7.79
C HIS A 59 14.91 -4.51 9.24
N ALA A 60 15.79 -4.38 10.24
CA ALA A 60 15.40 -4.21 11.64
C ALA A 60 14.60 -2.91 11.88
N THR A 61 14.91 -1.84 11.13
CA THR A 61 14.14 -0.59 11.17
C THR A 61 12.73 -0.79 10.60
N ILE A 62 12.60 -1.62 9.56
CA ILE A 62 11.30 -1.96 8.98
C ILE A 62 10.45 -2.75 9.98
N ILE A 63 11.05 -3.75 10.64
CA ILE A 63 10.38 -4.54 11.70
C ILE A 63 9.87 -3.61 12.81
N ALA A 64 10.73 -2.70 13.30
CA ALA A 64 10.33 -1.74 14.33
C ALA A 64 9.19 -0.81 13.88
N ALA A 65 9.19 -0.38 12.61
CA ALA A 65 8.14 0.44 12.04
C ALA A 65 6.80 -0.30 11.95
N VAL A 66 6.82 -1.55 11.49
CA VAL A 66 5.63 -2.42 11.38
C VAL A 66 5.05 -2.73 12.76
N ASN A 67 5.90 -3.11 13.73
CA ASN A 67 5.45 -3.38 15.10
C ASN A 67 4.81 -2.15 15.75
N ARG A 68 5.39 -0.96 15.54
CA ARG A 68 4.79 0.29 16.03
C ARG A 68 3.42 0.56 15.40
N HIS A 69 3.21 0.22 14.13
CA HIS A 69 1.90 0.35 13.51
C HIS A 69 0.87 -0.55 14.20
N TYR A 70 1.18 -1.83 14.39
CA TYR A 70 0.31 -2.76 15.12
C TYR A 70 -0.01 -2.26 16.52
N SER A 71 1.00 -1.78 17.27
CA SER A 71 0.76 -1.20 18.60
C SER A 71 -0.16 0.01 18.54
N ARG A 72 0.01 0.92 17.56
CA ARG A 72 -0.79 2.16 17.46
C ARG A 72 -2.21 1.96 16.95
N VAL A 73 -2.46 0.90 16.16
CA VAL A 73 -3.79 0.59 15.62
C VAL A 73 -4.57 -0.35 16.54
N ASN A 74 -3.89 -1.28 17.22
CA ASN A 74 -4.53 -2.26 18.11
C ASN A 74 -4.54 -1.86 19.59
N SER A 75 -3.74 -0.88 20.02
CA SER A 75 -3.88 -0.38 21.38
C SER A 75 -5.20 0.37 21.50
N ASN A 76 -6.00 0.03 22.51
CA ASN A 76 -7.16 0.81 22.96
C ASN A 76 -6.83 2.28 23.34
N LEU A 77 -5.57 2.67 23.27
CA LEU A 77 -5.10 4.05 23.33
C LEU A 77 -5.48 4.73 22.01
N LYS A 78 -6.52 5.58 22.07
CA LYS A 78 -6.97 6.53 21.04
C LYS A 78 -5.95 6.66 19.90
N ILE A 79 -6.23 5.96 18.79
CA ILE A 79 -5.46 6.10 17.56
C ILE A 79 -5.36 7.60 17.26
N ASP A 80 -4.14 8.11 17.14
CA ASP A 80 -3.90 9.45 16.64
C ASP A 80 -4.66 9.59 15.31
N ALA A 81 -5.70 10.44 15.31
CA ALA A 81 -6.62 10.56 14.19
C ALA A 81 -5.89 10.91 12.89
N ASP A 82 -4.78 11.64 13.00
CA ASP A 82 -3.92 12.04 11.89
C ASP A 82 -3.11 10.86 11.35
N TYR A 83 -2.70 9.94 12.24
CA TYR A 83 -2.04 8.69 11.84
C TYR A 83 -2.97 7.82 11.00
N ARG A 84 -4.20 7.58 11.49
CA ARG A 84 -5.20 6.76 10.78
C ARG A 84 -5.55 7.37 9.44
N THR A 85 -5.74 8.69 9.40
CA THR A 85 -6.05 9.42 8.18
C THR A 85 -4.93 9.30 7.15
N THR A 86 -3.69 9.48 7.58
CA THR A 86 -2.49 9.31 6.73
C THR A 86 -2.39 7.88 6.20
N TYR A 87 -2.54 6.88 7.06
CA TYR A 87 -2.51 5.47 6.68
C TYR A 87 -3.57 5.13 5.61
N ASN A 88 -4.83 5.48 5.86
CA ASN A 88 -5.93 5.18 4.94
C ASN A 88 -5.73 5.85 3.57
N LYS A 89 -5.22 7.08 3.55
CA LYS A 89 -4.90 7.79 2.30
C LYS A 89 -3.82 7.05 1.50
N LEU A 90 -2.72 6.67 2.15
CA LEU A 90 -1.62 5.95 1.51
C LEU A 90 -2.03 4.55 1.05
N LEU A 91 -2.82 3.83 1.84
CA LEU A 91 -3.31 2.50 1.49
C LEU A 91 -4.22 2.56 0.25
N LYS A 92 -5.14 3.52 0.21
CA LYS A 92 -6.02 3.73 -0.94
C LYS A 92 -5.20 4.05 -2.20
N ASP A 93 -4.17 4.86 -2.06
CA ASP A 93 -3.26 5.21 -3.15
C ASP A 93 -2.47 3.98 -3.65
N PHE A 94 -1.87 3.20 -2.74
CA PHE A 94 -1.14 1.99 -3.09
C PHE A 94 -2.03 0.96 -3.81
N ARG A 95 -3.25 0.72 -3.31
CA ARG A 95 -4.18 -0.22 -3.95
C ARG A 95 -4.58 0.23 -5.35
N LYS A 96 -4.83 1.53 -5.56
CA LYS A 96 -5.04 2.09 -6.91
C LYS A 96 -3.84 1.88 -7.82
N PHE A 97 -2.64 1.99 -7.28
CA PHE A 97 -1.39 1.79 -8.02
C PHE A 97 -1.14 0.32 -8.37
N LYS A 98 -1.56 -0.61 -7.49
CA LYS A 98 -1.43 -2.06 -7.68
C LYS A 98 -2.43 -2.61 -8.70
N THR A 99 -3.65 -2.06 -8.75
CA THR A 99 -4.66 -2.48 -9.72
C THR A 99 -4.29 -1.93 -11.09
N PRO A 100 -4.08 -2.77 -12.13
CA PRO A 100 -4.04 -2.29 -13.51
C PRO A 100 -5.36 -1.56 -13.79
N GLN A 101 -5.37 -0.54 -14.63
CA GLN A 101 -6.55 0.24 -15.03
C GLN A 101 -7.67 -0.56 -15.76
N ASN A 102 -8.02 -1.77 -15.33
CA ASN A 102 -9.08 -2.59 -15.90
C ASN A 102 -10.48 -2.25 -15.38
N ASP A 103 -10.61 -1.38 -14.37
CA ASP A 103 -11.93 -0.98 -13.82
C ASP A 103 -12.60 0.20 -14.55
N ILE A 104 -11.99 0.76 -15.60
CA ILE A 104 -12.67 1.76 -16.43
C ILE A 104 -13.77 1.12 -17.31
N LEU A 105 -13.79 -0.22 -17.45
CA LEU A 105 -14.80 -0.93 -18.25
C LEU A 105 -15.96 -1.55 -17.45
N ILE A 106 -15.96 -1.53 -16.10
CA ILE A 106 -17.05 -2.15 -15.30
C ILE A 106 -18.07 -1.12 -14.80
N HIS A 107 -17.80 0.19 -14.93
CA HIS A 107 -18.70 1.25 -14.46
C HIS A 107 -19.25 2.18 -15.54
N ARG A 108 -19.51 1.64 -16.75
CA ARG A 108 -20.46 2.24 -17.68
C ARG A 108 -21.45 1.18 -18.19
N GLY A 109 -22.57 1.06 -17.48
CA GLY A 109 -23.80 0.44 -17.96
C GLY A 109 -24.02 -1.03 -17.57
N ASN A 110 -25.03 -1.27 -16.73
CA ASN A 110 -26.02 -2.35 -16.84
C ASN A 110 -25.61 -3.72 -17.43
N ASN A 111 -24.46 -4.29 -17.07
CA ASN A 111 -23.98 -5.56 -17.65
C ASN A 111 -23.83 -6.72 -16.65
N TRP A 112 -24.55 -6.69 -15.53
CA TRP A 112 -24.62 -7.86 -14.63
C TRP A 112 -25.40 -9.03 -15.27
N GLU A 113 -26.29 -8.77 -16.23
CA GLU A 113 -27.05 -9.81 -16.92
C GLU A 113 -26.27 -10.51 -18.06
N ILE A 114 -25.34 -9.81 -18.73
CA ILE A 114 -24.57 -10.39 -19.84
C ILE A 114 -23.55 -11.41 -19.33
N ASN A 115 -22.89 -11.13 -18.20
CA ASN A 115 -21.89 -12.04 -17.64
C ASN A 115 -22.47 -13.38 -17.20
N ARG A 116 -23.76 -13.43 -16.82
CA ARG A 116 -24.40 -14.69 -16.40
C ARG A 116 -24.71 -15.62 -17.57
N LYS A 117 -25.01 -15.08 -18.77
CA LYS A 117 -25.24 -15.89 -19.98
C LYS A 117 -23.96 -16.51 -20.52
N VAL A 118 -22.86 -15.75 -20.56
CA VAL A 118 -21.57 -16.23 -21.09
C VAL A 118 -20.99 -17.36 -20.23
N ILE A 119 -21.08 -17.25 -18.90
CA ILE A 119 -20.60 -18.30 -18.00
C ILE A 119 -21.41 -19.59 -18.17
N ASN A 120 -22.74 -19.51 -18.34
CA ASN A 120 -23.57 -20.69 -18.53
C ASN A 120 -23.42 -21.35 -19.92
N GLN A 121 -22.91 -20.64 -20.92
CA GLN A 121 -22.70 -21.19 -22.27
C GLN A 121 -21.35 -21.89 -22.42
N ILE A 122 -20.37 -21.53 -21.58
CA ILE A 122 -19.05 -22.18 -21.50
C ILE A 122 -19.11 -23.48 -20.69
N VAL A 123 -20.05 -23.60 -19.75
CA VAL A 123 -20.17 -24.78 -18.86
C VAL A 123 -20.95 -25.93 -19.53
N ILE A 124 -21.58 -25.71 -20.69
CA ILE A 124 -22.45 -26.70 -21.36
C ILE A 124 -21.88 -27.20 -22.70
N ASN A 125 -20.68 -26.77 -23.13
CA ASN A 125 -20.00 -27.33 -24.30
C ASN A 125 -18.67 -27.99 -23.94
#